data_AF-A0A3D2XGS7-F1
#
_entry.id   AF-A0A3D2XGS7-F1
#
_cell.length_a   1.000
_cell.length_b   1.000
_cell.length_c   1.000
_cell.angle_alpha   90.00
_cell.angle_beta   90.00
_cell.angle_gamma   90.00
#
_symmetry.space_group_name_H-M   'P 1'
#
loop_
_entity.id
_entity.type
_entity.pdbx_description
1 polymer ?
#
loop_
_entity_poly.entity_id
_entity_poly.type
_entity_poly.pdbx_seq_one_letter_code
_entity_poly.pdbx_strand_id
1 'polypeptide(L)'
;PTKEGVIKHKALSAMEDQTNMQLDQIRQQIELLARQAQEIRKRKELSMMIYEAKLNFKPQIGHIYHLYEKHDGQHILSLVSPQEWGGSGPFRQFVSSVRLLADHTWVEISN
;
A
#
# COMPACT_ATOMS: atom_id res chain seq x y z
N PRO A 1 34.32 45.94 4.20
CA PRO A 1 33.77 45.11 3.09
C PRO A 1 33.39 45.98 1.88
N THR A 2 33.75 45.58 0.66
CA THR A 2 33.39 46.31 -0.57
C THR A 2 31.93 46.02 -0.96
N LYS A 3 31.26 46.98 -1.62
CA LYS A 3 29.87 46.80 -2.11
C LYS A 3 29.74 45.56 -3.01
N GLU A 4 30.76 45.30 -3.83
CA GLU A 4 30.81 44.14 -4.72
C GLU A 4 30.87 42.80 -3.96
N GLY A 5 31.67 42.72 -2.88
CA GLY A 5 31.75 41.52 -2.05
C GLY A 5 30.43 41.16 -1.38
N VAL A 6 29.67 42.17 -0.94
CA VAL A 6 28.34 41.98 -0.34
C VAL A 6 27.33 41.48 -1.37
N ILE A 7 27.35 42.03 -2.60
CA ILE A 7 26.46 41.59 -3.69
C ILE A 7 26.73 40.14 -4.06
N LYS A 8 28.01 39.77 -4.25
CA LYS A 8 28.41 38.39 -4.58
C LYS A 8 28.01 37.40 -3.49
N HIS A 9 28.24 37.74 -2.22
CA HIS A 9 27.86 36.89 -1.10
C HIS A 9 26.34 36.67 -1.00
N LYS A 10 25.54 37.72 -1.18
CA LYS A 10 24.07 37.60 -1.21
C LYS A 10 23.58 36.73 -2.37
N ALA A 11 24.16 36.90 -3.57
CA ALA A 11 23.81 36.09 -4.73
C ALA A 11 24.16 34.61 -4.51
N LEU A 12 25.32 34.33 -3.91
CA LEU A 12 25.75 32.98 -3.59
C LEU A 12 24.84 32.32 -2.56
N SER A 13 24.51 33.01 -1.47
CA SER A 13 23.58 32.51 -0.45
C SER A 13 22.20 32.19 -1.04
N ALA A 14 21.64 33.10 -1.85
CA ALA A 14 20.34 32.86 -2.49
C ALA A 14 20.37 31.66 -3.46
N MET A 15 21.49 31.47 -4.17
CA MET A 15 21.69 30.32 -5.05
C MET A 15 21.80 29.02 -4.25
N GLU A 16 22.53 29.01 -3.13
CA GLU A 16 22.64 27.85 -2.23
C GLU A 16 21.28 27.49 -1.64
N ASP A 17 20.54 28.47 -1.12
CA ASP A 17 19.19 28.26 -0.58
C ASP A 17 18.26 27.66 -1.64
N GLN A 18 18.25 28.22 -2.85
CA GLN A 18 17.44 27.71 -3.96
C GLN A 18 17.84 26.28 -4.37
N THR A 19 19.13 25.99 -4.40
CA THR A 19 19.65 24.66 -4.75
C THR A 19 19.21 23.63 -3.69
N ASN A 20 19.33 23.97 -2.41
CA ASN A 20 18.90 23.11 -1.31
C ASN A 20 17.40 22.82 -1.38
N MET A 21 16.58 23.85 -1.64
CA MET A 21 15.14 23.68 -1.83
C MET A 21 14.81 22.71 -2.97
N GLN A 22 15.53 22.79 -4.10
CA GLN A 22 15.32 21.90 -5.24
C GLN A 22 15.76 20.46 -4.93
N LEU A 23 16.88 20.27 -4.24
CA LEU A 23 17.33 18.95 -3.81
C LEU A 23 16.34 18.30 -2.84
N ASP A 24 15.76 19.07 -1.92
CA ASP A 24 14.72 18.58 -1.02
C ASP A 24 13.45 18.16 -1.75
N GLN A 25 13.03 18.91 -2.77
CA GLN A 25 11.90 18.53 -3.62
C GLN A 25 12.17 17.20 -4.34
N ILE A 26 13.37 17.02 -4.89
CA ILE A 26 13.76 15.76 -5.56
C ILE A 26 13.74 14.61 -4.56
N ARG A 27 14.27 14.80 -3.35
CA ARG A 27 14.23 13.78 -2.28
C ARG A 27 12.79 13.35 -1.97
N GLN A 28 11.87 14.30 -1.79
CA GLN A 28 10.46 14.01 -1.52
C GLN A 28 9.80 13.23 -2.66
N GLN A 29 10.13 13.54 -3.91
CA GLN A 29 9.63 12.80 -5.08
C GLN A 29 10.15 11.36 -5.10
N ILE A 30 11.42 11.14 -4.79
CA ILE A 30 12.00 9.79 -4.69
C ILE A 30 11.31 8.99 -3.58
N GLU A 31 11.08 9.61 -2.41
CA GLU A 31 10.37 8.96 -1.30
C GLU A 31 8.93 8.60 -1.65
N LEU A 32 8.25 9.47 -2.42
CA LEU A 32 6.92 9.16 -2.96
C LEU A 32 6.95 7.96 -3.90
N LEU A 33 7.87 7.95 -4.87
CA LEU A 33 8.02 6.85 -5.83
C LEU A 33 8.36 5.53 -5.13
N ALA A 34 9.25 5.58 -4.14
CA ALA A 34 9.60 4.41 -3.33
C ALA A 34 8.36 3.84 -2.62
N ARG A 35 7.54 4.70 -1.98
CA ARG A 35 6.28 4.27 -1.35
C ARG A 35 5.30 3.69 -2.37
N GLN A 36 5.12 4.34 -3.52
CA GLN A 36 4.25 3.81 -4.58
C GLN A 36 4.70 2.43 -5.06
N ALA A 37 6.00 2.21 -5.24
CA ALA A 37 6.54 0.91 -5.60
C ALA A 37 6.29 -0.15 -4.52
N GLN A 38 6.40 0.20 -3.23
CA GLN A 38 6.06 -0.71 -2.13
C GLN A 38 4.60 -1.14 -2.18
N GLU A 39 3.68 -0.21 -2.37
CA GLU A 39 2.24 -0.50 -2.44
C GLU A 39 1.88 -1.38 -3.64
N ILE A 40 2.52 -1.16 -4.79
CA ILE A 40 2.37 -2.04 -5.97
C ILE A 40 2.84 -3.46 -5.65
N ARG A 41 3.97 -3.62 -4.95
CA ARG A 41 4.49 -4.95 -4.56
C ARG A 41 3.56 -5.66 -3.59
N LYS A 42 3.13 -4.97 -2.53
CA LYS A 42 2.15 -5.52 -1.56
C LYS A 42 0.86 -5.97 -2.26
N ARG A 43 0.34 -5.15 -3.17
CA ARG A 43 -0.86 -5.49 -3.96
C ARG A 43 -0.66 -6.75 -4.79
N LYS A 44 0.51 -6.90 -5.43
CA LYS A 44 0.87 -8.12 -6.17
C LYS A 44 0.93 -9.34 -5.24
N GLU A 45 1.65 -9.22 -4.13
CA GLU A 45 1.83 -10.31 -3.15
C GLU A 45 0.49 -10.78 -2.56
N LEU A 46 -0.36 -9.84 -2.14
CA LEU A 46 -1.72 -10.12 -1.68
C LEU A 46 -2.55 -10.81 -2.76
N SER A 47 -2.49 -10.31 -3.99
CA SER A 47 -3.24 -10.90 -5.11
C SER A 47 -2.81 -12.34 -5.37
N MET A 48 -1.50 -12.62 -5.37
CA MET A 48 -0.96 -13.97 -5.52
C MET A 48 -1.45 -14.89 -4.39
N MET A 49 -1.37 -14.45 -3.14
CA MET A 49 -1.86 -15.22 -2.00
C MET A 49 -3.34 -15.58 -2.14
N ILE A 50 -4.19 -14.64 -2.60
CA ILE A 50 -5.62 -14.90 -2.79
C ILE A 50 -5.88 -15.84 -3.98
N TYR A 51 -5.09 -15.75 -5.05
CA TYR A 51 -5.18 -16.68 -6.17
C TYR A 51 -4.72 -18.10 -5.82
N GLU A 52 -3.80 -18.24 -4.86
CA GLU A 52 -3.36 -19.52 -4.30
C GLU A 52 -4.34 -20.07 -3.23
N ALA A 53 -5.15 -19.21 -2.63
CA ALA A 53 -6.15 -19.58 -1.64
C ALA A 53 -7.29 -20.43 -2.23
N LYS A 54 -7.94 -21.24 -1.39
CA LYS A 54 -9.14 -21.96 -1.81
C LYS A 54 -10.28 -20.98 -2.06
N LEU A 55 -10.88 -21.05 -3.25
CA LEU A 55 -12.06 -20.27 -3.64
C LEU A 55 -13.26 -21.21 -3.87
N ASN A 56 -14.34 -21.01 -3.12
CA ASN A 56 -15.58 -21.80 -3.26
C ASN A 56 -16.66 -21.08 -4.10
N PHE A 57 -16.34 -19.93 -4.68
CA PHE A 57 -17.24 -19.09 -5.47
C PHE A 57 -16.45 -18.35 -6.55
N LYS A 58 -17.16 -17.76 -7.52
CA LYS A 58 -16.56 -16.86 -8.52
C LYS A 58 -16.56 -15.42 -7.97
N PRO A 59 -15.39 -14.82 -7.69
CA PRO A 59 -15.33 -13.43 -7.23
C PRO A 59 -15.87 -12.46 -8.27
N GLN A 60 -16.44 -11.35 -7.81
CA GLN A 60 -16.97 -10.27 -8.64
C GLN A 60 -16.22 -8.97 -8.35
N ILE A 61 -15.94 -8.21 -9.41
CA ILE A 61 -15.29 -6.90 -9.32
C ILE A 61 -16.13 -5.98 -8.40
N GLY A 62 -15.44 -5.18 -7.59
CA GLY A 62 -16.03 -4.22 -6.66
C GLY A 62 -16.53 -4.82 -5.34
N HIS A 63 -16.66 -6.15 -5.25
CA HIS A 63 -17.18 -6.81 -4.06
C HIS A 63 -16.11 -7.01 -3.01
N ILE A 64 -16.54 -6.96 -1.74
CA ILE A 64 -15.72 -7.18 -0.56
C ILE A 64 -15.83 -8.65 -0.16
N TYR A 65 -14.70 -9.20 0.25
CA TYR A 65 -14.55 -10.55 0.75
C TYR A 65 -13.60 -10.55 1.94
N HIS A 66 -13.55 -11.66 2.65
CA HIS A 66 -12.78 -11.81 3.88
C HIS A 66 -11.83 -13.00 3.75
N LEU A 67 -10.54 -12.73 3.88
CA LEU A 67 -9.48 -13.72 3.83
C LEU A 67 -9.23 -14.29 5.22
N TYR A 68 -9.19 -15.61 5.32
CA TYR A 68 -8.92 -16.33 6.55
C TYR A 68 -7.80 -17.35 6.37
N GLU A 69 -7.10 -17.64 7.45
CA GLU A 69 -6.22 -18.79 7.56
C GLU A 69 -6.96 -19.93 8.27
N LYS A 70 -6.91 -21.12 7.70
CA LYS A 70 -7.42 -22.35 8.30
C LYS A 70 -6.42 -22.93 9.30
N HIS A 71 -6.87 -23.89 10.09
CA HIS A 71 -6.00 -24.60 11.05
C HIS A 71 -4.88 -25.42 10.39
N ASP A 72 -5.03 -25.79 9.11
CA ASP A 72 -4.01 -26.48 8.31
C ASP A 72 -3.01 -25.51 7.64
N GLY A 73 -3.10 -24.21 7.91
CA GLY A 73 -2.25 -23.17 7.34
C GLY A 73 -2.64 -22.69 5.94
N GLN A 74 -3.69 -23.26 5.33
CA GLN A 74 -4.17 -22.79 4.03
C GLN A 74 -5.01 -21.52 4.16
N HIS A 75 -4.94 -20.68 3.12
CA HIS A 75 -5.80 -19.51 3.00
C HIS A 75 -7.13 -19.86 2.31
N ILE A 76 -8.19 -19.15 2.70
CA ILE A 76 -9.52 -19.25 2.08
C ILE A 76 -10.20 -17.89 2.03
N LEU A 77 -10.85 -17.61 0.91
CA LEU A 77 -11.69 -16.44 0.75
C LEU A 77 -13.14 -16.76 1.11
N SER A 78 -13.79 -15.88 1.85
CA SER A 78 -15.16 -16.01 2.35
C SER A 78 -15.97 -14.76 2.05
N LEU A 79 -17.28 -14.93 1.89
CA LEU A 79 -18.27 -13.85 1.84
C LEU A 79 -18.68 -13.38 3.25
N VAL A 80 -18.51 -14.23 4.26
CA VAL A 80 -18.92 -14.00 5.65
C VAL A 80 -17.80 -13.30 6.40
N SER A 81 -18.11 -12.17 7.03
CA SER A 81 -17.19 -11.35 7.82
C SER A 81 -16.88 -11.96 9.19
N PRO A 82 -15.78 -11.55 9.86
CA PRO A 82 -15.41 -12.06 11.19
C PRO A 82 -16.53 -11.92 12.22
N GLN A 83 -17.30 -10.84 12.13
CA GLN A 83 -18.37 -10.51 13.06
C GLN A 83 -19.61 -11.40 12.86
N GLU A 84 -19.81 -11.93 11.65
CA GLU A 84 -20.96 -12.78 11.30
C GLU A 84 -20.75 -14.26 11.67
N TRP A 85 -19.51 -14.69 11.94
CA TRP A 85 -19.20 -16.08 12.32
C TRP A 85 -19.61 -16.45 13.76
N GLY A 86 -19.92 -15.47 14.62
CA GLY A 86 -20.18 -15.70 16.04
C GLY A 86 -18.92 -15.99 16.86
N GLY A 87 -19.05 -16.63 18.02
CA GLY A 87 -18.01 -16.67 19.06
C GLY A 87 -16.71 -17.41 18.71
N SER A 88 -16.75 -18.43 17.86
CA SER A 88 -15.56 -19.15 17.40
C SER A 88 -15.81 -19.65 15.99
N GLY A 89 -15.59 -18.77 15.00
CA GLY A 89 -15.67 -19.11 13.58
C GLY A 89 -14.80 -20.32 13.20
N PRO A 90 -15.00 -20.89 12.00
CA PRO A 90 -14.36 -22.15 11.58
C PRO A 90 -12.88 -22.03 11.24
N PHE A 91 -12.28 -20.86 11.44
CA PHE A 91 -10.95 -20.52 10.94
C PHE A 91 -10.01 -20.20 12.10
N ARG A 92 -8.72 -20.46 11.87
CA ARG A 92 -7.67 -20.19 12.86
C ARG A 92 -7.55 -18.69 13.12
N GLN A 93 -7.53 -17.89 12.05
CA GLN A 93 -7.46 -16.44 12.17
C GLN A 93 -8.09 -15.73 10.97
N PHE A 94 -8.61 -14.54 11.25
CA PHE A 94 -8.92 -13.55 10.23
C PHE A 94 -7.63 -12.87 9.78
N VAL A 95 -7.42 -12.77 8.47
CA VAL A 95 -6.23 -12.14 7.88
C VAL A 95 -6.55 -10.71 7.51
N SER A 96 -7.48 -10.52 6.58
CA SER A 96 -7.88 -9.19 6.12
C SER A 96 -9.19 -9.21 5.36
N SER A 97 -9.82 -8.05 5.24
CA SER A 97 -10.91 -7.83 4.30
C SER A 97 -10.32 -7.28 3.01
N VAL A 98 -10.80 -7.76 1.86
CA VAL A 98 -10.23 -7.45 0.56
C VAL A 98 -11.30 -7.17 -0.47
N ARG A 99 -10.97 -6.34 -1.46
CA ARG A 99 -11.85 -6.02 -2.59
C ARG A 99 -11.17 -6.40 -3.91
N LEU A 100 -11.94 -7.04 -4.79
CA LEU A 100 -11.49 -7.31 -6.16
C LEU A 100 -11.63 -6.04 -7.01
N LEU A 101 -10.53 -5.62 -7.64
CA LEU A 101 -10.48 -4.45 -8.51
C LEU A 101 -10.68 -4.83 -9.99
N ALA A 102 -10.96 -3.84 -10.83
CA ALA A 102 -11.27 -4.05 -12.24
C ALA A 102 -10.11 -4.67 -13.04
N ASP A 103 -8.88 -4.46 -12.60
CA ASP A 103 -7.67 -5.06 -13.18
C ASP A 103 -7.36 -6.46 -12.63
N HIS A 104 -8.33 -7.10 -11.95
CA HIS A 104 -8.21 -8.44 -11.39
C HIS A 104 -7.11 -8.58 -10.33
N THR A 105 -6.78 -7.50 -9.65
CA THR A 105 -5.96 -7.56 -8.44
C THR A 105 -6.82 -7.30 -7.21
N TRP A 106 -6.26 -7.66 -6.07
CA TRP A 106 -6.90 -7.53 -4.77
C TRP A 106 -6.25 -6.42 -3.97
N VAL A 107 -7.07 -5.65 -3.26
CA VAL A 107 -6.61 -4.64 -2.32
C VAL A 107 -7.22 -4.91 -0.96
N GLU A 108 -6.44 -4.71 0.09
CA GLU A 108 -6.95 -4.71 1.45
C GLU A 108 -7.85 -3.48 1.66
N ILE A 109 -8.96 -3.67 2.35
CA ILE A 109 -9.78 -2.56 2.82
C ILE A 109 -9.44 -2.30 4.29
N SER A 110 -8.87 -1.13 4.55
CA SER A 110 -8.78 -0.60 5.89
C SER A 110 -10.17 -0.13 6.31
N ASN A 111 -10.68 -0.63 7.43
CA ASN A 111 -11.86 -0.05 8.09
C ASN A 111 -11.54 1.32 8.67
#